data_AF-A0A2M7XN01-F1
#
_entry.id   AF-A0A2M7XN01-F1
#
_cell.length_a   1.000
_cell.length_b   1.000
_cell.length_c   1.000
_cell.angle_alpha   90.00
_cell.angle_beta   90.00
_cell.angle_gamma   90.00
#
_symmetry.space_group_name_H-M   'P 1'
#
loop_
_entity.id
_entity.type
_entity.pdbx_description
1 polymer ?
#
loop_
_entity_poly.entity_id
_entity_poly.type
_entity_poly.pdbx_seq_one_letter_code
_entity_poly.pdbx_strand_id
1 'polypeptide(L)'
;MKVFFGTSPRIKTSYPDSIHLIYKIIKDLGYSHTSNWVDRVDPKSFYEMTSIELENHNERILKELKSADICVFDTSLPSLSVGYLINMSIDLGKQVIVLTQSNSPSFVLGWVKSDALFLVKYTTENVVKLLKEVLKKAEDNSDVRFNFFVSPKILNYLDFVAKHRMVPRSVFLRNLIEREMKKDIEFKKNK
;
A
#
# COMPACT_ATOMS: atom_id res chain seq x y z
N MET A 1 -5.19 -10.20 4.91
CA MET A 1 -4.78 -8.78 5.05
C MET A 1 -5.93 -7.86 4.62
N LYS A 2 -5.92 -6.63 5.11
CA LYS A 2 -6.89 -5.57 4.81
C LYS A 2 -6.38 -4.69 3.67
N VAL A 3 -7.22 -4.43 2.69
CA VAL A 3 -6.91 -3.61 1.52
C VAL A 3 -7.82 -2.39 1.48
N PHE A 4 -7.25 -1.21 1.35
CA PHE A 4 -7.98 -0.01 0.96
C PHE A 4 -7.97 0.10 -0.56
N PHE A 5 -9.13 0.31 -1.20
CA PHE A 5 -9.18 0.64 -2.63
C PHE A 5 -9.81 2.02 -2.84
N GLY A 6 -9.09 2.90 -3.53
CA GLY A 6 -9.53 4.26 -3.83
C GLY A 6 -9.33 4.64 -5.30
N THR A 7 -10.24 5.46 -5.82
CA THR A 7 -10.11 6.09 -7.14
C THR A 7 -11.00 7.33 -7.20
N SER A 8 -10.94 8.09 -8.30
CA SER A 8 -11.89 9.17 -8.54
C SER A 8 -13.27 8.59 -8.81
N PRO A 9 -14.34 9.03 -8.10
CA PRO A 9 -15.71 8.63 -8.42
C PRO A 9 -16.08 8.87 -9.89
N ARG A 10 -15.49 9.90 -10.51
CA ARG A 10 -15.66 10.22 -11.93
C ARG A 10 -15.29 9.07 -12.87
N ILE A 11 -14.47 8.11 -12.44
CA ILE A 11 -14.14 6.97 -13.28
C ILE A 11 -15.39 6.19 -13.70
N LYS A 12 -16.47 6.22 -12.90
CA LYS A 12 -17.76 5.59 -13.24
C LYS A 12 -18.38 6.10 -14.55
N THR A 13 -18.04 7.32 -14.98
CA THR A 13 -18.54 7.86 -16.26
C THR A 13 -17.77 7.33 -17.46
N SER A 14 -16.51 6.95 -17.27
CA SER A 14 -15.63 6.47 -18.36
C SER A 14 -15.49 4.95 -18.38
N TYR A 15 -15.49 4.32 -17.20
CA TYR A 15 -15.29 2.89 -16.96
C TYR A 15 -16.21 2.43 -15.82
N PRO A 16 -17.51 2.23 -16.07
CA PRO A 16 -18.50 1.95 -15.02
C PRO A 16 -18.20 0.67 -14.22
N ASP A 17 -17.63 -0.34 -14.89
CA ASP A 17 -17.40 -1.66 -14.27
C ASP A 17 -16.03 -1.79 -13.60
N SER A 18 -15.11 -0.84 -13.79
CA SER A 18 -13.71 -0.99 -13.33
C SER A 18 -13.61 -1.07 -11.81
N ILE A 19 -14.40 -0.25 -11.10
CA ILE A 19 -14.46 -0.25 -9.63
C ILE A 19 -14.93 -1.61 -9.13
N HIS A 20 -16.07 -2.08 -9.63
CA HIS A 20 -16.67 -3.34 -9.19
C HIS A 20 -15.74 -4.53 -9.48
N LEU A 21 -15.10 -4.53 -10.66
CA LEU A 21 -14.12 -5.54 -11.04
C LEU A 21 -12.94 -5.60 -10.06
N ILE A 22 -12.34 -4.45 -9.72
CA ILE A 22 -11.21 -4.40 -8.78
C ILE A 22 -11.64 -4.85 -7.37
N TYR A 23 -12.79 -4.39 -6.88
CA TYR A 23 -13.35 -4.84 -5.60
C TYR A 23 -13.53 -6.36 -5.57
N LYS A 24 -14.08 -6.93 -6.64
CA LYS A 24 -14.29 -8.37 -6.77
C LYS A 24 -12.98 -9.13 -6.78
N ILE A 25 -12.00 -8.72 -7.59
CA ILE A 25 -10.69 -9.38 -7.66
C ILE A 25 -10.00 -9.41 -6.30
N ILE A 26 -9.94 -8.28 -5.59
CA ILE A 26 -9.32 -8.19 -4.27
C ILE A 26 -10.01 -9.17 -3.29
N LYS A 27 -11.35 -9.25 -3.33
CA LYS A 27 -12.12 -10.17 -2.48
C LYS A 27 -11.89 -11.64 -2.85
N ASP A 28 -11.91 -11.97 -4.14
CA ASP A 28 -11.74 -13.34 -4.65
C ASP A 28 -10.33 -13.88 -4.37
N LEU A 29 -9.34 -13.00 -4.22
CA LEU A 29 -7.98 -13.34 -3.79
C LEU A 29 -7.82 -13.51 -2.26
N GLY A 30 -8.90 -13.36 -1.48
CA GLY A 30 -8.91 -13.57 -0.02
C GLY A 30 -8.57 -12.35 0.83
N TYR A 31 -8.49 -11.16 0.23
CA TYR A 31 -8.27 -9.91 0.96
C TYR A 31 -9.61 -9.27 1.38
N SER A 32 -9.61 -8.57 2.52
CA SER A 32 -10.80 -7.85 3.01
C SER A 32 -10.71 -6.36 2.76
N HIS A 33 -11.79 -5.74 2.30
CA HIS A 33 -11.85 -4.30 2.04
C HIS A 33 -12.00 -3.48 3.32
N THR A 34 -11.24 -2.41 3.47
CA THR A 34 -11.42 -1.43 4.57
C THR A 34 -12.44 -0.35 4.25
N SER A 35 -12.67 -0.10 2.97
CA SER A 35 -13.65 0.85 2.45
C SER A 35 -14.43 0.20 1.31
N ASN A 36 -15.69 0.55 1.17
CA ASN A 36 -16.50 0.28 -0.03
C ASN A 36 -17.12 1.57 -0.58
N TRP A 37 -16.61 2.72 -0.14
CA TRP A 37 -17.28 4.00 -0.36
C TRP A 37 -17.28 4.40 -1.84
N VAL A 38 -16.16 4.21 -2.56
CA VAL A 38 -16.07 4.61 -3.97
C VAL A 38 -17.00 3.78 -4.88
N ASP A 39 -17.32 2.55 -4.47
CA ASP A 39 -18.33 1.70 -5.15
C ASP A 39 -19.74 2.28 -4.99
N ARG A 40 -20.05 2.88 -3.84
CA ARG A 40 -21.40 3.36 -3.48
C ARG A 40 -21.68 4.80 -3.85
N VAL A 41 -20.66 5.66 -3.86
CA VAL A 41 -20.85 7.10 -4.03
C VAL A 41 -21.28 7.45 -5.45
N ASP A 42 -22.24 8.37 -5.59
CA ASP A 42 -22.56 9.00 -6.87
C ASP A 42 -21.55 10.12 -7.18
N PRO A 43 -20.96 10.19 -8.40
CA PRO A 43 -19.97 11.20 -8.72
C PRO A 43 -20.46 12.63 -8.53
N LYS A 44 -21.72 12.96 -8.84
CA LYS A 44 -22.24 14.33 -8.67
C LYS A 44 -22.34 14.69 -7.19
N SER A 45 -22.92 13.80 -6.39
CA SER A 45 -23.05 14.00 -4.94
C SER A 45 -21.71 14.25 -4.25
N PHE A 46 -20.61 13.67 -4.76
CA PHE A 46 -19.28 13.89 -4.20
C PHE A 46 -18.78 15.33 -4.40
N TYR A 47 -19.05 15.94 -5.55
CA TYR A 47 -18.61 17.31 -5.84
C TYR A 47 -19.55 18.39 -5.29
N GLU A 48 -20.75 17.99 -4.86
CA GLU A 48 -21.74 18.86 -4.23
C GLU A 48 -21.68 18.81 -2.69
N MET A 49 -20.72 18.08 -2.12
CA MET A 49 -20.53 17.98 -0.66
C MET A 49 -20.28 19.36 -0.04
N THR A 50 -20.97 19.62 1.07
CA THR A 50 -20.71 20.76 1.95
C THR A 50 -19.38 20.63 2.68
N SER A 51 -18.89 21.72 3.27
CA SER A 51 -17.64 21.72 4.05
C SER A 51 -17.63 20.69 5.19
N ILE A 52 -18.77 20.51 5.87
CA ILE A 52 -18.91 19.55 6.98
C ILE A 52 -18.87 18.11 6.44
N GLU A 53 -19.50 17.85 5.30
CA GLU A 53 -19.47 16.52 4.66
C GLU A 53 -18.06 16.18 4.17
N LEU A 54 -17.32 17.16 3.65
CA LEU A 54 -15.92 16.98 3.24
C LEU A 54 -15.01 16.67 4.44
N GLU A 55 -15.21 17.33 5.58
CA GLU A 55 -14.47 17.06 6.81
C GLU A 55 -14.74 15.62 7.30
N ASN A 56 -16.02 15.25 7.43
CA ASN A 56 -16.42 13.90 7.80
C ASN A 56 -15.90 12.83 6.82
N HIS A 57 -15.90 13.14 5.53
CA HIS A 57 -15.35 12.29 4.48
C HIS A 57 -13.85 12.06 4.68
N ASN A 58 -13.10 13.13 4.95
CA ASN A 58 -11.67 13.07 5.19
C ASN A 58 -11.33 12.25 6.44
N GLU A 59 -12.02 12.48 7.56
CA GLU A 59 -11.83 11.69 8.78
C GLU A 59 -12.09 10.19 8.57
N ARG A 60 -13.13 9.86 7.81
CA ARG A 60 -13.44 8.47 7.47
C ARG A 60 -12.34 7.85 6.63
N ILE A 61 -11.90 8.51 5.56
CA ILE A 61 -10.81 8.02 4.71
C ILE A 61 -9.54 7.80 5.53
N LEU A 62 -9.20 8.72 6.42
CA LEU A 62 -8.03 8.59 7.30
C LEU A 62 -8.11 7.34 8.19
N LYS A 63 -9.29 7.03 8.74
CA LYS A 63 -9.50 5.80 9.52
C LYS A 63 -9.36 4.56 8.65
N GLU A 64 -9.96 4.56 7.46
CA GLU A 64 -9.93 3.44 6.51
C GLU A 64 -8.49 3.15 6.02
N LEU A 65 -7.72 4.18 5.66
CA LEU A 65 -6.31 4.07 5.28
C LEU A 65 -5.42 3.55 6.40
N LYS A 66 -5.58 4.08 7.62
CA LYS A 66 -4.81 3.62 8.79
C LYS A 66 -5.06 2.14 9.07
N SER A 67 -6.29 1.69 8.88
CA SER A 67 -6.72 0.30 9.12
C SER A 67 -6.29 -0.70 8.04
N ALA A 68 -5.85 -0.23 6.87
CA ALA A 68 -5.42 -1.08 5.77
C ALA A 68 -3.96 -1.51 5.93
N ASP A 69 -3.64 -2.72 5.47
CA ASP A 69 -2.27 -3.22 5.37
C ASP A 69 -1.65 -2.80 4.03
N ILE A 70 -2.47 -2.82 2.96
CA ILE A 70 -2.10 -2.46 1.59
C ILE A 70 -3.11 -1.43 1.06
N CYS A 71 -2.64 -0.41 0.35
CA CYS A 71 -3.49 0.58 -0.31
C CYS A 71 -3.39 0.44 -1.83
N VAL A 72 -4.52 0.23 -2.50
CA VAL A 72 -4.63 0.13 -3.95
C VAL A 72 -5.32 1.38 -4.47
N PHE A 73 -4.77 2.02 -5.50
CA PHE A 73 -5.35 3.19 -6.12
C PHE A 73 -5.45 3.02 -7.63
N ASP A 74 -6.63 3.27 -8.21
CA ASP A 74 -6.75 3.40 -9.67
C ASP A 74 -6.63 4.87 -10.07
N THR A 75 -5.61 5.17 -10.88
CA THR A 75 -5.26 6.51 -11.39
C THR A 75 -5.45 6.64 -12.90
N SER A 76 -6.22 5.73 -13.52
CA SER A 76 -6.56 5.77 -14.95
C SER A 76 -7.24 7.07 -15.33
N LEU A 77 -7.96 7.69 -14.39
CA LEU A 77 -8.40 9.08 -14.49
C LEU A 77 -7.59 9.96 -13.52
N PRO A 78 -6.95 11.04 -14.00
CA PRO A 78 -6.23 11.98 -13.13
C PRO A 78 -7.11 12.58 -12.03
N SER A 79 -6.60 12.58 -10.81
CA SER A 79 -7.28 13.16 -9.66
C SER A 79 -6.28 13.64 -8.60
N LEU A 80 -6.37 14.93 -8.25
CA LEU A 80 -5.56 15.53 -7.20
C LEU A 80 -5.80 14.86 -5.84
N SER A 81 -7.07 14.55 -5.53
CA SER A 81 -7.39 13.88 -4.26
C SER A 81 -6.78 12.49 -4.19
N VAL A 82 -6.84 11.70 -5.27
CA VAL A 82 -6.20 10.37 -5.31
C VAL A 82 -4.68 10.49 -5.15
N GLY A 83 -4.05 11.47 -5.82
CA GLY A 83 -2.62 11.75 -5.65
C GLY A 83 -2.23 12.11 -4.21
N TYR A 84 -3.05 12.91 -3.53
CA TYR A 84 -2.89 13.22 -2.11
C TYR A 84 -3.00 11.95 -1.23
N LEU A 85 -4.01 11.10 -1.47
CA LEU A 85 -4.18 9.85 -0.72
C LEU A 85 -3.03 8.86 -0.93
N ILE A 86 -2.46 8.80 -2.14
CA ILE A 86 -1.28 7.97 -2.45
C ILE A 86 -0.10 8.40 -1.58
N ASN A 87 0.27 9.69 -1.60
CA ASN A 87 1.39 10.18 -0.80
C ASN A 87 1.15 9.96 0.70
N MET A 88 -0.05 10.27 1.19
CA MET A 88 -0.41 10.03 2.58
C MET A 88 -0.30 8.54 2.97
N SER A 89 -0.64 7.62 2.07
CA SER A 89 -0.50 6.17 2.32
C SER A 89 0.98 5.77 2.43
N ILE A 90 1.85 6.34 1.59
CA ILE A 90 3.30 6.14 1.66
C ILE A 90 3.84 6.68 2.99
N ASP A 91 3.45 7.88 3.40
CA ASP A 91 3.88 8.51 4.67
C ASP A 91 3.40 7.71 5.90
N LEU A 92 2.26 7.03 5.80
CA LEU A 92 1.76 6.08 6.80
C LEU A 92 2.50 4.73 6.81
N GLY A 93 3.53 4.57 5.96
CA GLY A 93 4.32 3.35 5.84
C GLY A 93 3.55 2.17 5.24
N LYS A 94 2.51 2.44 4.44
CA LYS A 94 1.73 1.39 3.77
C LYS A 94 2.40 0.93 2.49
N GLN A 95 2.19 -0.33 2.12
CA GLN A 95 2.48 -0.80 0.77
C GLN A 95 1.39 -0.24 -0.16
N VAL A 96 1.80 0.46 -1.22
CA VAL A 96 0.92 1.21 -2.12
C VAL A 96 1.02 0.66 -3.53
N ILE A 97 -0.10 0.20 -4.07
CA ILE A 97 -0.22 -0.25 -5.46
C ILE A 97 -1.01 0.79 -6.23
N VAL A 98 -0.42 1.34 -7.29
CA VAL A 98 -1.08 2.24 -8.21
C VAL A 98 -1.34 1.50 -9.51
N LEU A 99 -2.60 1.45 -9.88
CA LEU A 99 -3.10 0.88 -11.12
C LEU A 99 -3.37 2.01 -12.12
N THR A 100 -2.89 1.87 -13.34
CA THR A 100 -3.25 2.77 -14.43
C THR A 100 -3.56 1.96 -15.67
N GLN A 101 -4.67 2.24 -16.35
CA GLN A 101 -4.93 1.62 -17.65
C GLN A 101 -3.84 1.99 -18.66
N SER A 102 -3.42 1.02 -19.48
CA SER A 102 -2.32 1.17 -20.44
C SER A 102 -2.49 2.34 -21.42
N ASN A 103 -3.73 2.74 -21.70
CA ASN A 103 -4.07 3.83 -22.61
C ASN A 103 -4.11 5.22 -21.92
N SER A 104 -3.80 5.31 -20.62
CA SER A 104 -3.84 6.56 -19.86
C SER A 104 -2.42 7.12 -19.58
N PRO A 105 -2.19 8.43 -19.78
CA PRO A 105 -0.90 9.05 -19.53
C PRO A 105 -0.64 9.22 -18.03
N SER A 106 -0.01 8.23 -17.39
CA SER A 106 0.50 8.37 -16.01
C SER A 106 1.86 9.09 -16.01
N PHE A 107 1.88 10.41 -16.10
CA PHE A 107 3.14 11.17 -16.20
C PHE A 107 3.80 11.48 -14.84
N VAL A 108 3.02 11.67 -13.76
CA VAL A 108 3.55 12.28 -12.52
C VAL A 108 4.06 11.26 -11.49
N LEU A 109 3.49 10.06 -11.43
CA LEU A 109 3.83 9.09 -10.37
C LEU A 109 5.17 8.38 -10.57
N GLY A 110 5.73 8.42 -11.79
CA GLY A 110 7.05 7.84 -12.08
C GLY A 110 8.23 8.58 -11.44
N TRP A 111 8.00 9.77 -10.86
CA TRP A 111 9.04 10.55 -10.18
C TRP A 111 9.17 10.21 -8.68
N VAL A 112 8.17 9.56 -8.10
CA VAL A 112 8.17 9.15 -6.69
C VAL A 112 9.04 7.90 -6.53
N LYS A 113 10.13 8.02 -5.77
CA LYS A 113 11.01 6.88 -5.43
C LYS A 113 10.66 6.39 -4.02
N SER A 114 9.93 5.28 -3.94
CA SER A 114 9.63 4.59 -2.69
C SER A 114 9.61 3.09 -2.92
N ASP A 115 10.30 2.32 -2.07
CA ASP A 115 10.29 0.86 -2.12
C ASP A 115 8.92 0.26 -1.76
N ALA A 116 8.05 1.06 -1.14
CA ALA A 116 6.68 0.70 -0.81
C ALA A 116 5.68 1.01 -1.94
N LEU A 117 6.13 1.58 -3.07
CA LEU A 117 5.26 1.98 -4.18
C LEU A 117 5.42 1.05 -5.39
N PHE A 118 4.32 0.40 -5.79
CA PHE A 118 4.23 -0.42 -7.00
C PHE A 118 3.40 0.30 -8.05
N LEU A 119 4.00 0.62 -9.18
CA LEU A 119 3.30 1.21 -10.33
C LEU A 119 3.00 0.11 -11.35
N VAL A 120 1.72 -0.11 -11.66
CA VAL A 120 1.26 -1.19 -12.53
C VAL A 120 0.35 -0.64 -13.62
N LYS A 121 0.74 -0.89 -14.88
CA LYS A 121 -0.15 -0.66 -16.02
C LYS A 121 -0.98 -1.90 -16.30
N TYR A 122 -2.28 -1.74 -16.50
CA TYR A 122 -3.20 -2.85 -16.72
C TYR A 122 -4.12 -2.65 -17.93
N THR A 123 -4.67 -3.76 -18.41
CA THR A 123 -5.79 -3.86 -19.35
C THR A 123 -6.86 -4.75 -18.72
N THR A 124 -8.08 -4.72 -19.24
CA THR A 124 -9.18 -5.52 -18.69
C THR A 124 -8.87 -7.02 -18.69
N GLU A 125 -8.07 -7.51 -19.64
CA GLU A 125 -7.72 -8.91 -19.79
C GLU A 125 -6.66 -9.37 -18.77
N ASN A 126 -5.76 -8.48 -18.35
CA ASN A 126 -4.61 -8.84 -17.51
C ASN A 126 -4.74 -8.41 -16.05
N VAL A 127 -5.72 -7.56 -15.71
CA VAL A 127 -5.87 -6.95 -14.38
C VAL A 127 -5.94 -8.00 -13.27
N VAL A 128 -6.62 -9.13 -13.48
CA VAL A 128 -6.74 -10.21 -12.49
C VAL A 128 -5.37 -10.80 -12.15
N LYS A 129 -4.60 -11.15 -13.18
CA LYS A 129 -3.26 -11.73 -13.02
C LYS A 129 -2.31 -10.72 -12.37
N LEU A 130 -2.31 -9.48 -12.85
CA LEU A 130 -1.44 -8.42 -12.34
C LEU A 130 -1.74 -8.06 -10.89
N LEU A 131 -3.02 -7.92 -10.52
CA LEU A 131 -3.41 -7.67 -9.12
C LEU A 131 -2.93 -8.80 -8.21
N LYS A 132 -3.11 -10.06 -8.63
CA LYS A 132 -2.64 -11.22 -7.85
C LYS A 132 -1.14 -11.15 -7.60
N GLU A 133 -0.35 -10.92 -8.65
CA GLU A 133 1.12 -10.87 -8.55
C GLU A 133 1.58 -9.69 -7.68
N VAL A 134 1.01 -8.50 -7.87
CA VAL A 134 1.46 -7.30 -7.14
C VAL A 134 0.95 -7.28 -5.70
N LEU A 135 -0.26 -7.78 -5.41
CA LEU A 135 -0.76 -7.93 -4.04
C LEU A 135 0.11 -8.91 -3.26
N LYS A 136 0.50 -10.03 -3.89
CA LYS A 136 1.41 -10.98 -3.25
C LYS A 136 2.78 -10.37 -2.95
N LYS A 137 3.35 -9.61 -3.89
CA LYS A 137 4.61 -8.86 -3.66
C LYS A 137 4.47 -7.82 -2.54
N ALA A 138 3.37 -7.08 -2.50
CA ALA A 138 3.09 -6.10 -1.46
C ALA A 138 2.92 -6.77 -0.09
N GLU A 139 2.27 -7.94 -0.03
CA GLU A 139 2.17 -8.77 1.17
C GLU A 139 3.55 -9.24 1.65
N ASP A 140 4.37 -9.77 0.74
CA ASP A 140 5.72 -10.24 1.07
C ASP A 140 6.66 -9.09 1.50
N ASN A 141 6.42 -7.88 1.02
CA ASN A 141 7.14 -6.65 1.39
C ASN A 141 6.51 -5.91 2.58
N SER A 142 5.38 -6.36 3.12
CA SER A 142 4.79 -5.75 4.30
C SER A 142 5.67 -6.05 5.52
N ASP A 143 6.23 -5.00 6.13
CA ASP A 143 7.18 -5.12 7.25
C ASP A 143 6.57 -5.95 8.38
N VAL A 144 7.06 -7.18 8.55
CA VAL A 144 6.60 -8.07 9.61
C VAL A 144 7.22 -7.60 10.93
N ARG A 145 6.39 -7.13 11.86
CA ARG A 145 6.83 -6.80 13.22
C ARG A 145 7.06 -8.09 14.01
N PHE A 146 8.32 -8.42 14.22
CA PHE A 146 8.74 -9.48 15.15
C PHE A 146 9.11 -8.86 16.50
N ASN A 147 8.33 -9.19 17.54
CA ASN A 147 8.64 -8.83 18.92
C ASN A 147 9.31 -10.02 19.61
N PHE A 148 10.43 -9.78 20.30
CA PHE A 148 11.10 -10.80 21.10
C PHE A 148 11.71 -10.19 22.36
N PHE A 149 11.83 -10.98 23.41
CA PHE A 149 12.48 -10.57 24.64
C PHE A 149 14.00 -10.70 24.50
N VAL A 150 14.73 -9.72 25.03
CA VAL A 150 16.20 -9.73 25.12
C VAL A 150 16.63 -9.62 26.57
N SER A 151 17.78 -10.23 26.89
CA SER A 151 18.38 -10.05 28.20
C SER A 151 18.90 -8.62 28.38
N PRO A 152 19.03 -8.11 29.63
CA PRO A 152 19.60 -6.79 29.89
C PRO A 152 20.99 -6.58 29.28
N LYS A 153 21.79 -7.66 29.23
CA LYS A 153 23.13 -7.63 28.63
C LYS A 153 23.08 -7.36 27.12
N ILE A 154 22.14 -7.97 26.39
CA ILE A 154 21.95 -7.74 24.95
C ILE A 154 21.46 -6.31 24.72
N LEU A 155 20.51 -5.84 25.53
CA LEU A 155 20.00 -4.47 25.44
C LEU A 155 21.14 -3.45 25.63
N ASN A 156 21.96 -3.60 26.67
CA ASN A 156 23.12 -2.73 26.92
C ASN A 156 24.12 -2.73 25.75
N TYR A 157 24.32 -3.89 25.10
CA TYR A 157 25.18 -3.97 23.92
C TYR A 157 24.58 -3.21 22.72
N LEU A 158 23.27 -3.34 22.47
CA LEU A 158 22.59 -2.60 21.42
C LEU A 158 22.62 -1.08 21.67
N ASP A 159 22.52 -0.66 22.94
CA ASP A 159 22.66 0.74 23.36
C ASP A 159 24.08 1.27 23.09
N PHE A 160 25.09 0.49 23.44
CA PHE A 160 26.48 0.81 23.14
C PHE A 160 26.71 0.97 21.64
N VAL A 161 26.20 0.05 20.81
CA VAL A 161 26.29 0.12 19.35
C VAL A 161 25.61 1.37 18.82
N ALA A 162 24.40 1.67 19.27
CA ALA A 162 23.66 2.85 18.83
C ALA A 162 24.41 4.15 19.14
N LYS A 163 25.04 4.23 20.32
CA LYS A 163 25.78 5.42 20.76
C LYS A 163 27.13 5.58 20.06
N HIS A 164 27.90 4.51 19.90
CA HIS A 164 29.30 4.61 19.43
C HIS A 164 29.46 4.40 17.94
N ARG A 165 28.53 3.66 17.30
CA ARG A 165 28.57 3.40 15.86
C ARG A 165 27.56 4.23 15.08
N MET A 166 26.71 5.01 15.77
CA MET A 166 25.66 5.84 15.16
C MET A 166 24.70 5.02 14.28
N VAL A 167 24.45 3.76 14.66
CA VAL A 167 23.54 2.86 13.94
C VAL A 167 22.36 2.48 14.84
N PRO A 168 21.11 2.71 14.45
CA PRO A 168 19.94 2.31 15.24
C PRO A 168 19.94 0.82 15.57
N ARG A 169 19.42 0.44 16.75
CA ARG A 169 19.38 -0.95 17.23
C ARG A 169 18.73 -1.89 16.20
N SER A 170 17.60 -1.48 15.62
CA SER A 170 16.86 -2.24 14.61
C SER A 170 17.67 -2.45 13.33
N VAL A 171 18.39 -1.42 12.87
CA VAL A 171 19.28 -1.51 11.70
C VAL A 171 20.44 -2.45 11.97
N PHE A 172 21.04 -2.37 13.16
CA PHE A 172 22.13 -3.28 13.54
C PHE A 172 21.67 -4.74 13.58
N LEU A 173 20.52 -5.01 14.22
CA LEU A 173 19.95 -6.36 14.28
C LEU A 173 19.59 -6.88 12.89
N ARG A 174 18.97 -6.06 12.05
CA ARG A 174 18.68 -6.40 10.65
C ARG A 174 19.94 -6.81 9.90
N ASN A 175 20.98 -5.99 9.95
CA ASN A 175 22.25 -6.28 9.27
C ASN A 175 22.91 -7.56 9.79
N LEU A 176 22.79 -7.83 11.09
CA LEU A 176 23.31 -9.05 11.70
C LEU A 176 22.59 -10.29 11.17
N ILE A 177 21.26 -10.25 11.09
CA ILE A 177 20.42 -11.33 10.56
C ILE A 177 20.68 -11.52 9.06
N GLU A 178 20.68 -10.44 8.26
CA GLU A 178 20.95 -10.51 6.82
C GLU A 178 22.31 -11.13 6.51
N ARG A 179 23.33 -10.82 7.33
CA ARG A 179 24.66 -11.43 7.20
C ARG A 179 24.61 -12.93 7.49
N GLU A 180 23.80 -13.36 8.43
CA GLU A 180 23.64 -14.78 8.77
C GLU A 180 22.88 -15.53 7.69
N MET A 181 21.78 -14.96 7.17
CA MET A 181 21.03 -15.51 6.04
C MET A 181 21.91 -15.71 4.80
N LYS A 182 22.88 -14.80 4.57
CA LYS A 182 23.84 -14.95 3.46
C LYS A 182 24.79 -16.13 3.64
N LYS A 183 25.02 -16.60 4.86
CA LYS A 183 25.90 -17.74 5.16
C LYS A 183 25.14 -19.06 5.26
N ASP A 184 23.87 -19.02 5.64
CA ASP A 184 23.05 -20.20 5.85
C ASP A 184 22.69 -20.89 4.52
N ILE A 185 23.33 -22.03 4.27
CA ILE A 185 23.15 -22.83 3.06
C ILE A 185 21.80 -23.57 3.08
N GLU A 186 21.33 -23.97 4.27
CA GLU A 186 20.08 -24.72 4.41
C GLU A 186 18.87 -23.80 4.18
N PHE A 187 18.93 -22.58 4.73
CA PHE A 187 17.94 -21.55 4.44
C PHE A 187 17.89 -21.21 2.94
N LYS A 188 19.05 -21.17 2.26
CA LYS A 188 19.09 -20.92 0.80
C LYS A 188 18.57 -22.06 -0.05
N LYS A 189 18.70 -23.32 0.39
CA LYS A 189 18.23 -24.50 -0.35
C LYS A 189 16.70 -24.67 -0.26
N ASN A 190 16.09 -24.18 0.80
CA ASN A 190 14.66 -24.34 1.10
C ASN A 190 13.81 -23.09 0.76
N LYS A 191 14.38 -22.13 0.00
CA LYS A 191 13.71 -20.92 -0.46
C LYS A 191 13.42 -21.01 -1.96
#